data_AF-A0A6A6CJ18-F1
#
_entry.id   AF-A0A6A6CJ18-F1
#
_cell.length_a   1.000
_cell.length_b   1.000
_cell.length_c   1.000
_cell.angle_alpha   90.00
_cell.angle_beta   90.00
_cell.angle_gamma   90.00
#
_symmetry.space_group_name_H-M   'P 1'
#
loop_
_entity.id
_entity.type
_entity.pdbx_description
1 polymer ?
#
loop_
_entity_poly.entity_id
_entity_poly.type
_entity_poly.pdbx_seq_one_letter_code
_entity_poly.pdbx_strand_id
1 'polypeptide(L)'
;MASSRPSTSSSVHDETTSFGFDSHDCNLSTVGDGTHRLKLLPPSLQSTSDAHHSGDPNLQPLGIPHRKPYLGIPDISALAISTVCCISAIFAVEHNNLAWHLGTTNQLIVSGFLLSVMNLCLGKCTTFIFVLVEARFGRSKLQNYDNILRNEVLGPRLDFVWRTTLACFMALPIGLSVAYKTFTGGSSSHLVNTTAIIGMPPEYGLFNVPNSFQGDIGRYFNASLPLLSASSLVDSGNGTQTEPPFSESYPHYYGANMLLLNDTSVALLDLPRDGRLTELQNSLKIGESLLLEADVHGSVATQREPRPSEDPDFHEACLDKKMAVATAPMNDGDAVFLLASLSTSDNSRVWFGFAPGGLPKCSDYGPYGNRYDIRRHACHGVWSITRAGIELSSGSCDSDELPKLNQYIFTSNTFWLGDTFVQTLMENVGKFSNFTGPRNESLWKNPSMTAAMAGIVWSKAVGLPGMRFNDTPATLNGQVGWGCCNITLGDNGLLYEIPNEIAIVIRPTLKRNWLLYLVFAVQPILMAALMAGSIILHSVPLGQGFGMISILAGMYRNRDQLEVFRGASLSGELREDVRIGFLPRHSSVKDQHCSIECQIGRSRDQLPVGKIRPGVKYS
;
A
#
# COMPACT_ATOMS: atom_id res chain seq x y z
N MET A 1 36.56 12.52 21.33
CA MET A 1 36.34 13.40 22.49
C MET A 1 34.90 13.25 22.96
N ALA A 2 34.66 13.45 24.25
CA ALA A 2 33.63 12.81 25.07
C ALA A 2 32.16 13.17 24.78
N SER A 3 31.33 12.21 25.19
CA SER A 3 29.88 12.21 25.39
C SER A 3 29.35 13.36 26.26
N SER A 4 28.19 13.92 25.90
CA SER A 4 27.15 14.29 26.87
C SER A 4 25.75 14.33 26.25
N ARG A 5 24.81 13.70 26.96
CA ARG A 5 23.35 13.69 26.73
C ARG A 5 22.68 14.86 27.50
N PRO A 6 21.37 15.13 27.27
CA PRO A 6 20.80 16.47 27.31
C PRO A 6 20.16 16.87 28.65
N SER A 7 20.01 18.17 28.83
CA SER A 7 19.23 18.80 29.89
C SER A 7 17.83 19.20 29.37
N THR A 8 16.81 18.66 30.03
CA THR A 8 15.41 19.10 30.00
C THR A 8 15.24 20.44 30.72
N SER A 9 14.44 21.35 30.14
CA SER A 9 13.81 22.44 30.89
C SER A 9 12.33 22.49 30.58
N SER A 10 11.53 22.30 31.63
CA SER A 10 10.10 22.49 31.74
C SER A 10 9.69 23.95 31.57
N SER A 11 8.58 24.19 30.89
CA SER A 11 7.71 25.32 31.19
C SER A 11 6.26 24.89 31.04
N VAL A 12 5.55 25.05 32.15
CA VAL A 12 4.13 24.77 32.39
C VAL A 12 3.36 26.00 31.95
N HIS A 13 2.30 25.82 31.15
CA HIS A 13 1.15 26.69 31.18
C HIS A 13 -0.10 25.89 30.83
N ASP A 14 -1.02 25.87 31.80
CA ASP A 14 -2.40 25.42 31.71
C ASP A 14 -3.18 26.23 30.67
N GLU A 15 -4.01 25.56 29.88
CA GLU A 15 -5.33 26.11 29.53
C GLU A 15 -6.32 24.98 29.24
N THR A 16 -7.28 24.90 30.15
CA THR A 16 -8.45 24.02 30.17
C THR A 16 -9.51 24.48 29.18
N THR A 17 -9.99 23.60 28.29
CA THR A 17 -11.36 23.66 27.77
C THR A 17 -11.86 22.23 27.47
N SER A 18 -12.72 21.71 28.35
CA SER A 18 -13.52 20.50 28.11
C SER A 18 -14.96 20.91 27.82
N PHE A 19 -15.45 20.52 26.64
CA PHE A 19 -16.87 20.53 26.31
C PHE A 19 -17.45 19.16 26.62
N GLY A 20 -18.54 19.15 27.39
CA GLY A 20 -19.25 17.95 27.83
C GLY A 20 -20.22 17.40 26.79
N PHE A 21 -20.65 16.17 27.04
CA PHE A 21 -21.96 15.67 26.65
C PHE A 21 -22.46 14.65 27.67
N ASP A 22 -23.78 14.70 27.85
CA ASP A 22 -24.58 14.21 28.96
C ASP A 22 -24.66 12.69 29.13
N SER A 23 -24.81 12.24 30.38
CA SER A 23 -25.45 10.97 30.72
C SER A 23 -26.53 11.21 31.78
N HIS A 24 -27.80 11.01 31.39
CA HIS A 24 -28.93 10.98 32.31
C HIS A 24 -29.16 9.57 32.85
N ASP A 25 -29.02 9.46 34.17
CA ASP A 25 -29.88 8.83 35.18
C ASP A 25 -30.82 7.68 34.81
N CYS A 26 -30.75 6.62 35.63
CA CYS A 26 -31.96 6.11 36.30
C CYS A 26 -31.66 5.48 37.67
N ASN A 27 -32.27 6.12 38.67
CA ASN A 27 -32.34 5.88 40.11
C ASN A 27 -32.36 4.43 40.63
N LEU A 28 -31.60 4.20 41.72
CA LEU A 28 -31.86 3.15 42.71
C LEU A 28 -32.09 3.83 44.07
N SER A 29 -33.31 3.70 44.60
CA SER A 29 -33.69 4.18 45.93
C SER A 29 -33.58 3.07 46.98
N THR A 30 -33.00 3.47 48.11
CA THR A 30 -32.85 2.86 49.43
C THR A 30 -34.08 2.16 50.00
N VAL A 31 -33.90 0.95 50.55
CA VAL A 31 -33.89 0.60 52.01
C VAL A 31 -35.16 0.97 52.77
N GLY A 32 -35.90 -0.06 53.18
CA GLY A 32 -36.98 -0.01 54.16
C GLY A 32 -37.11 -1.35 54.87
N ASP A 33 -36.85 -1.32 56.18
CA ASP A 33 -36.88 -2.39 57.17
C ASP A 33 -38.30 -2.98 57.38
N GLY A 34 -38.40 -4.22 57.85
CA GLY A 34 -39.69 -4.88 58.05
C GLY A 34 -39.59 -6.33 58.51
N THR A 35 -39.25 -6.51 59.78
CA THR A 35 -39.35 -7.79 60.50
C THR A 35 -40.81 -8.20 60.73
N HIS A 36 -41.23 -9.40 60.30
CA HIS A 36 -42.38 -10.09 60.91
C HIS A 36 -42.23 -11.62 60.87
N ARG A 37 -42.29 -12.20 62.08
CA ARG A 37 -42.50 -13.63 62.39
C ARG A 37 -43.82 -14.15 61.81
N LEU A 38 -43.84 -15.40 61.33
CA LEU A 38 -44.99 -16.33 61.46
C LEU A 38 -44.52 -17.78 61.24
N LYS A 39 -44.44 -18.55 62.34
CA LYS A 39 -45.31 -19.70 62.69
C LYS A 39 -45.17 -20.92 61.76
N LEU A 40 -44.31 -21.83 62.22
CA LEU A 40 -44.40 -23.27 61.99
C LEU A 40 -45.70 -23.84 62.58
N LEU A 41 -46.40 -24.65 61.79
CA LEU A 41 -47.14 -25.85 62.22
C LEU A 41 -47.45 -26.70 60.96
N PRO A 42 -47.43 -28.04 61.07
CA PRO A 42 -47.62 -28.96 59.94
C PRO A 42 -49.12 -29.29 59.76
N PRO A 43 -49.49 -30.01 58.69
CA PRO A 43 -49.76 -31.43 58.93
C PRO A 43 -49.42 -32.38 57.77
N SER A 44 -49.20 -33.62 58.18
CA SER A 44 -49.32 -34.86 57.40
C SER A 44 -50.59 -34.93 56.55
N LEU A 45 -50.46 -35.46 55.33
CA LEU A 45 -51.53 -36.22 54.68
C LEU A 45 -50.91 -37.25 53.72
N GLN A 46 -51.00 -38.51 54.12
CA GLN A 46 -50.97 -39.66 53.22
C GLN A 46 -52.13 -39.53 52.23
N SER A 47 -51.84 -39.75 50.95
CA SER A 47 -52.85 -40.00 49.92
C SER A 47 -52.26 -41.04 48.97
N THR A 48 -52.56 -42.30 49.25
CA THR A 48 -52.64 -43.36 48.25
C THR A 48 -53.65 -42.95 47.17
N SER A 49 -53.22 -42.84 45.92
CA SER A 49 -54.12 -42.78 44.77
C SER A 49 -53.41 -43.35 43.56
N ASP A 50 -53.74 -44.60 43.26
CA ASP A 50 -53.57 -45.20 41.95
C ASP A 50 -54.44 -44.43 40.95
N ALA A 51 -53.85 -43.42 40.31
CA ALA A 51 -54.47 -42.70 39.22
C ALA A 51 -54.27 -43.48 37.91
N HIS A 52 -55.22 -44.36 37.62
CA HIS A 52 -55.50 -44.83 36.27
C HIS A 52 -55.79 -43.59 35.39
N HIS A 53 -54.81 -43.15 34.62
CA HIS A 53 -54.96 -42.03 33.68
C HIS A 53 -55.84 -42.45 32.49
N SER A 54 -57.14 -42.21 32.59
CA SER A 54 -57.95 -41.91 31.42
C SER A 54 -57.47 -40.57 30.87
N GLY A 55 -56.78 -40.61 29.73
CA GLY A 55 -56.35 -39.41 29.02
C GLY A 55 -57.56 -38.54 28.69
N ASP A 56 -57.51 -37.28 29.10
CA ASP A 56 -58.50 -36.26 28.78
C ASP A 56 -58.58 -36.11 27.25
N PRO A 57 -59.69 -36.50 26.59
CA PRO A 57 -59.76 -36.63 25.13
C PRO A 57 -59.78 -35.29 24.38
N ASN A 58 -59.65 -34.14 25.06
CA ASN A 58 -59.84 -32.81 24.48
C ASN A 58 -58.59 -31.91 24.47
N LEU A 59 -57.40 -32.42 24.80
CA LEU A 59 -56.17 -31.64 24.61
C LEU A 59 -55.81 -31.59 23.13
N GLN A 60 -56.31 -30.55 22.45
CA GLN A 60 -55.95 -30.25 21.07
C GLN A 60 -54.43 -30.03 20.97
N PRO A 61 -53.74 -30.66 20.00
CA PRO A 61 -52.31 -30.44 19.81
C PRO A 61 -52.05 -28.96 19.50
N LEU A 62 -51.25 -28.30 20.35
CA LEU A 62 -50.85 -26.90 20.21
C LEU A 62 -49.81 -26.67 19.09
N GLY A 63 -49.18 -27.74 18.61
CA GLY A 63 -48.17 -27.69 17.55
C GLY A 63 -48.80 -27.51 16.17
N ILE A 64 -48.23 -26.61 15.35
CA ILE A 64 -48.65 -26.42 13.96
C ILE A 64 -47.86 -27.39 13.07
N PRO A 65 -48.51 -28.36 12.39
CA PRO A 65 -47.82 -29.28 11.51
C PRO A 65 -47.16 -28.51 10.36
N HIS A 66 -45.88 -28.78 10.10
CA HIS A 66 -45.11 -28.09 9.07
C HIS A 66 -44.65 -29.04 7.98
N ARG A 67 -44.71 -28.59 6.72
CA ARG A 67 -44.11 -29.33 5.60
C ARG A 67 -42.64 -28.93 5.52
N LYS A 68 -41.73 -29.91 5.52
CA LYS A 68 -40.30 -29.66 5.34
C LYS A 68 -40.04 -29.17 3.90
N PRO A 69 -39.58 -27.91 3.69
CA PRO A 69 -39.12 -27.48 2.38
C PRO A 69 -37.74 -28.09 2.09
N TYR A 70 -37.42 -28.30 0.80
CA TYR A 70 -36.09 -28.76 0.39
C TYR A 70 -35.00 -27.74 0.73
N LEU A 71 -35.30 -26.45 0.51
CA LEU A 71 -34.45 -25.32 0.84
C LEU A 71 -35.32 -24.27 1.52
N GLY A 72 -34.89 -23.78 2.67
CA GLY A 72 -35.54 -22.63 3.27
C GLY A 72 -35.16 -21.35 2.53
N ILE A 73 -36.16 -20.50 2.26
CA ILE A 73 -35.96 -19.12 1.81
C ILE A 73 -34.85 -18.40 2.61
N PRO A 74 -34.76 -18.50 3.96
CA PRO A 74 -33.70 -17.84 4.71
C PRO A 74 -32.27 -18.32 4.41
N ASP A 75 -32.09 -19.56 3.93
CA ASP A 75 -30.77 -20.10 3.59
C ASP A 75 -30.35 -19.65 2.19
N ILE A 76 -31.30 -19.66 1.25
CA ILE A 76 -31.12 -19.15 -0.10
C ILE A 76 -30.75 -17.66 -0.06
N SER A 77 -31.48 -16.87 0.74
CA SER A 77 -31.19 -15.43 0.87
C SER A 77 -29.84 -15.20 1.54
N ALA A 78 -29.46 -16.00 2.53
CA ALA A 78 -28.16 -15.90 3.17
C ALA A 78 -27.01 -16.29 2.21
N LEU A 79 -27.18 -17.29 1.33
CA LEU A 79 -26.21 -17.57 0.27
C LEU A 79 -26.12 -16.42 -0.73
N ALA A 80 -27.25 -15.87 -1.16
CA ALA A 80 -27.27 -14.74 -2.10
C ALA A 80 -26.54 -13.52 -1.51
N ILE A 81 -26.81 -13.18 -0.25
CA ILE A 81 -26.10 -12.09 0.44
C ILE A 81 -24.60 -12.40 0.54
N SER A 82 -24.24 -13.62 0.95
CA SER A 82 -22.83 -14.04 1.09
C SER A 82 -22.07 -13.96 -0.24
N THR A 83 -22.69 -14.42 -1.34
CA THR A 83 -22.09 -14.35 -2.68
C THR A 83 -21.95 -12.91 -3.19
N VAL A 84 -22.94 -12.04 -2.95
CA VAL A 84 -22.83 -10.60 -3.26
C VAL A 84 -21.72 -9.94 -2.45
N CYS A 85 -21.56 -10.28 -1.16
CA CYS A 85 -20.47 -9.78 -0.33
C CYS A 85 -19.10 -10.24 -0.86
N CYS A 86 -18.97 -11.50 -1.28
CA CYS A 86 -17.76 -12.04 -1.88
C CYS A 86 -17.39 -11.28 -3.17
N ILE A 87 -18.35 -11.14 -4.08
CA ILE A 87 -18.16 -10.39 -5.33
C ILE A 87 -17.76 -8.94 -5.02
N SER A 88 -18.42 -8.27 -4.09
CA SER A 88 -18.09 -6.90 -3.69
C SER A 88 -16.68 -6.78 -3.09
N ALA A 89 -16.24 -7.75 -2.29
CA ALA A 89 -14.89 -7.78 -1.73
C ALA A 89 -13.83 -7.95 -2.83
N ILE A 90 -14.10 -8.81 -3.82
CA ILE A 90 -13.24 -8.96 -4.99
C ILE A 90 -13.18 -7.64 -5.78
N PHE A 91 -14.33 -7.01 -6.06
CA PHE A 91 -14.37 -5.72 -6.76
C PHE A 91 -13.61 -4.61 -6.02
N ALA A 92 -13.69 -4.55 -4.68
CA ALA A 92 -12.98 -3.57 -3.87
C ALA A 92 -11.45 -3.66 -4.00
N VAL A 93 -10.92 -4.82 -4.37
CA VAL A 93 -9.47 -5.07 -4.53
C VAL A 93 -9.04 -5.06 -6.00
N GLU A 94 -9.85 -5.64 -6.88
CA GLU A 94 -9.50 -5.86 -8.29
C GLU A 94 -9.66 -4.61 -9.15
N HIS A 95 -10.70 -3.82 -8.89
CA HIS A 95 -10.98 -2.67 -9.75
C HIS A 95 -10.05 -1.49 -9.43
N ASN A 96 -9.14 -1.16 -10.36
CA ASN A 96 -8.12 -0.11 -10.21
C ASN A 96 -8.66 1.18 -9.57
N ASN A 97 -9.76 1.71 -10.10
CA ASN A 97 -10.31 3.00 -9.65
C ASN A 97 -10.85 2.91 -8.23
N LEU A 98 -11.59 1.84 -7.91
CA LEU A 98 -12.16 1.64 -6.58
C LEU A 98 -11.05 1.35 -5.56
N ALA A 99 -10.09 0.51 -5.94
CA ALA A 99 -8.92 0.19 -5.13
C ALA A 99 -8.09 1.43 -4.83
N TRP A 100 -7.88 2.30 -5.82
CA TRP A 100 -7.19 3.58 -5.64
C TRP A 100 -7.99 4.52 -4.73
N HIS A 101 -9.31 4.66 -4.91
CA HIS A 101 -10.12 5.53 -4.05
C HIS A 101 -10.13 5.06 -2.59
N LEU A 102 -10.22 3.74 -2.36
CA LEU A 102 -10.20 3.16 -1.03
C LEU A 102 -8.80 3.23 -0.39
N GLY A 103 -7.75 2.89 -1.12
CA GLY A 103 -6.41 2.67 -0.56
C GLY A 103 -6.35 1.47 0.40
N THR A 104 -5.15 1.07 0.85
CA THR A 104 -4.98 -0.11 1.71
C THR A 104 -5.87 -0.12 2.96
N THR A 105 -5.92 1.00 3.70
CA THR A 105 -6.65 1.07 4.98
C THR A 105 -8.15 0.85 4.79
N ASN A 106 -8.78 1.56 3.85
CA ASN A 106 -10.22 1.43 3.67
C ASN A 106 -10.58 0.11 2.97
N GLN A 107 -9.71 -0.42 2.10
CA GLN A 107 -9.89 -1.77 1.55
C GLN A 107 -9.91 -2.83 2.65
N LEU A 108 -9.03 -2.72 3.65
CA LEU A 108 -9.02 -3.64 4.79
C LEU A 108 -10.31 -3.54 5.61
N ILE A 109 -10.80 -2.32 5.86
CA ILE A 109 -12.04 -2.08 6.61
C ILE A 109 -13.25 -2.66 5.85
N VAL A 110 -13.39 -2.33 4.56
CA VAL A 110 -14.50 -2.81 3.73
C VAL A 110 -14.46 -4.33 3.58
N SER A 111 -13.29 -4.91 3.29
CA SER A 111 -13.15 -6.37 3.15
C SER A 111 -13.42 -7.09 4.47
N GLY A 112 -12.93 -6.54 5.60
CA GLY A 112 -13.20 -7.07 6.93
C GLY A 112 -14.68 -7.03 7.30
N PHE A 113 -15.37 -5.94 6.96
CA PHE A 113 -16.82 -5.82 7.14
C PHE A 113 -17.57 -6.88 6.31
N LEU A 114 -17.25 -7.02 5.02
CA LEU A 114 -17.89 -8.01 4.15
C LEU A 114 -17.64 -9.46 4.62
N LEU A 115 -16.43 -9.78 5.08
CA LEU A 115 -16.10 -11.07 5.70
C LEU A 115 -16.90 -11.35 6.97
N SER A 116 -17.20 -10.32 7.76
CA SER A 116 -18.05 -10.43 8.95
C SER A 116 -19.51 -10.75 8.58
N VAL A 117 -20.05 -10.09 7.56
CA VAL A 117 -21.42 -10.37 7.06
C VAL A 117 -21.52 -11.78 6.49
N MET A 118 -20.53 -12.21 5.70
CA MET A 118 -20.46 -13.57 5.17
C MET A 118 -20.38 -14.61 6.30
N ASN A 119 -19.63 -14.33 7.37
CA ASN A 119 -19.57 -15.20 8.54
C ASN A 119 -20.92 -15.34 9.25
N LEU A 120 -21.66 -14.24 9.42
CA LEU A 120 -23.00 -14.26 10.01
C LEU A 120 -23.96 -15.14 9.19
N CYS A 121 -23.88 -15.05 7.87
CA CYS A 121 -24.66 -15.89 6.95
C CYS A 121 -24.29 -17.37 7.08
N LEU A 122 -22.99 -17.68 7.17
CA LEU A 122 -22.49 -19.04 7.34
C LEU A 122 -22.95 -19.65 8.68
N GLY A 123 -22.85 -18.91 9.78
CA GLY A 123 -23.25 -19.37 11.11
C GLY A 123 -24.70 -19.84 11.16
N LYS A 124 -25.61 -19.12 10.48
CA LYS A 124 -27.02 -19.47 10.38
C LYS A 124 -27.26 -20.84 9.72
N CYS A 125 -26.55 -21.15 8.64
CA CYS A 125 -26.71 -22.43 7.93
C CYS A 125 -26.01 -23.59 8.66
N THR A 126 -24.90 -23.31 9.34
CA THR A 126 -24.03 -24.32 9.94
C THR A 126 -24.74 -25.12 11.03
N THR A 127 -25.43 -24.45 11.96
CA THR A 127 -26.14 -25.09 13.08
C THR A 127 -27.15 -26.13 12.60
N PHE A 128 -27.97 -25.79 11.61
CA PHE A 128 -29.01 -26.70 11.11
C PHE A 128 -28.41 -27.94 10.43
N ILE A 129 -27.38 -27.76 9.60
CA ILE A 129 -26.71 -28.90 8.94
C ILE A 129 -26.03 -29.80 9.95
N PHE A 130 -25.39 -29.25 10.97
CA PHE A 130 -24.71 -30.05 11.99
C PHE A 130 -25.69 -30.94 12.76
N VAL A 131 -26.88 -30.40 13.08
CA VAL A 131 -27.97 -31.19 13.65
C VAL A 131 -28.42 -32.32 12.70
N LEU A 132 -28.56 -32.06 11.40
CA LEU A 132 -28.93 -33.10 10.42
C LEU A 132 -27.87 -34.19 10.29
N VAL A 133 -26.59 -33.81 10.31
CA VAL A 133 -25.45 -34.73 10.24
C VAL A 133 -25.38 -35.59 11.50
N GLU A 134 -25.56 -35.02 12.70
CA GLU A 134 -25.61 -35.77 13.96
C GLU A 134 -26.79 -36.76 13.98
N ALA A 135 -27.94 -36.36 13.45
CA ALA A 135 -29.11 -37.23 13.34
C ALA A 135 -28.94 -38.36 12.33
N ARG A 136 -28.13 -38.16 11.28
CA ARG A 136 -27.96 -39.15 10.22
C ARG A 136 -26.82 -40.12 10.49
N PHE A 137 -25.67 -39.60 10.88
CA PHE A 137 -24.40 -40.34 10.97
C PHE A 137 -23.84 -40.37 12.39
N GLY A 138 -24.31 -39.47 13.24
CA GLY A 138 -23.87 -39.33 14.61
C GLY A 138 -24.41 -40.39 15.55
N ARG A 139 -23.97 -40.30 16.81
CA ARG A 139 -24.47 -41.16 17.90
C ARG A 139 -25.83 -40.68 18.43
N SER A 140 -26.32 -39.55 17.92
CA SER A 140 -27.56 -38.89 18.30
C SER A 140 -27.66 -38.67 19.81
N LYS A 141 -26.58 -38.17 20.42
CA LYS A 141 -26.60 -37.83 21.85
C LYS A 141 -27.32 -36.50 22.06
N LEU A 142 -28.18 -36.42 23.08
CA LEU A 142 -28.83 -35.16 23.46
C LEU A 142 -27.82 -34.05 23.73
N GLN A 143 -26.71 -34.38 24.39
CA GLN A 143 -25.62 -33.45 24.65
C GLN A 143 -25.00 -32.90 23.36
N ASN A 144 -24.88 -33.71 22.30
CA ASN A 144 -24.37 -33.22 21.02
C ASN A 144 -25.36 -32.22 20.40
N TYR A 145 -26.66 -32.53 20.41
CA TYR A 145 -27.67 -31.60 19.88
C TYR A 145 -27.73 -30.28 20.63
N ASP A 146 -27.76 -30.30 21.97
CA ASP A 146 -27.81 -29.08 22.78
C ASP A 146 -26.58 -28.20 22.53
N ASN A 147 -25.38 -28.79 22.54
CA ASN A 147 -24.14 -28.05 22.29
C ASN A 147 -24.04 -27.52 20.84
N ILE A 148 -24.50 -28.27 19.84
CA ILE A 148 -24.55 -27.80 18.44
C ILE A 148 -25.54 -26.63 18.32
N LEU A 149 -26.72 -26.74 18.92
CA LEU A 149 -27.76 -25.70 18.87
C LEU A 149 -27.33 -24.41 19.58
N ARG A 150 -26.58 -24.53 20.69
CA ARG A 150 -26.00 -23.39 21.41
C ARG A 150 -24.67 -22.90 20.85
N ASN A 151 -24.10 -23.62 19.89
CA ASN A 151 -22.76 -23.39 19.36
C ASN A 151 -21.67 -23.40 20.47
N GLU A 152 -21.83 -24.27 21.48
CA GLU A 152 -20.92 -24.40 22.62
C GLU A 152 -19.84 -25.45 22.34
N VAL A 153 -18.60 -24.99 22.10
CA VAL A 153 -17.44 -25.86 21.79
C VAL A 153 -16.98 -26.67 23.01
N LEU A 154 -17.06 -26.07 24.20
CA LEU A 154 -16.55 -26.63 25.45
C LEU A 154 -17.62 -27.34 26.29
N GLY A 155 -18.78 -27.61 25.68
CA GLY A 155 -19.88 -28.29 26.33
C GLY A 155 -19.48 -29.60 26.99
N PRO A 156 -20.06 -29.94 28.16
CA PRO A 156 -19.78 -31.20 28.82
C PRO A 156 -20.25 -32.36 27.95
N ARG A 157 -19.39 -33.39 27.81
CA ARG A 157 -19.67 -34.66 27.10
C ARG A 157 -20.01 -34.53 25.62
N LEU A 158 -19.65 -33.41 25.01
CA LEU A 158 -19.64 -33.26 23.56
C LEU A 158 -18.65 -34.27 22.96
N ASP A 159 -19.09 -35.03 21.96
CA ASP A 159 -18.21 -35.95 21.24
C ASP A 159 -17.04 -35.19 20.59
N PHE A 160 -15.85 -35.79 20.59
CA PHE A 160 -14.62 -35.16 20.10
C PHE A 160 -14.74 -34.62 18.67
N VAL A 161 -15.42 -35.36 17.78
CA VAL A 161 -15.63 -34.94 16.38
C VAL A 161 -16.37 -33.60 16.30
N TRP A 162 -17.41 -33.41 17.10
CA TRP A 162 -18.18 -32.15 17.14
C TRP A 162 -17.40 -31.03 17.80
N ARG A 163 -16.65 -31.34 18.86
CA ARG A 163 -15.76 -30.37 19.50
C ARG A 163 -14.74 -29.82 18.50
N THR A 164 -14.07 -30.69 17.74
CA THR A 164 -13.12 -30.27 16.69
C THR A 164 -13.84 -29.50 15.57
N THR A 165 -14.99 -29.98 15.09
CA THR A 165 -15.72 -29.32 14.00
C THR A 165 -16.19 -27.92 14.39
N LEU A 166 -16.85 -27.77 15.55
CA LEU A 166 -17.29 -26.47 16.06
C LEU A 166 -16.08 -25.55 16.34
N ALA A 167 -15.00 -26.07 16.92
CA ALA A 167 -13.77 -25.31 17.11
C ALA A 167 -13.18 -24.81 15.79
N CYS A 168 -13.11 -25.65 14.75
CA CYS A 168 -12.63 -25.27 13.42
C CYS A 168 -13.53 -24.20 12.79
N PHE A 169 -14.86 -24.32 12.86
CA PHE A 169 -15.79 -23.32 12.35
C PHE A 169 -15.74 -22.00 13.13
N MET A 170 -15.48 -22.05 14.44
CA MET A 170 -15.27 -20.86 15.27
C MET A 170 -13.92 -20.18 14.98
N ALA A 171 -12.88 -20.96 14.70
CA ALA A 171 -11.55 -20.45 14.35
C ALA A 171 -11.47 -19.91 12.92
N LEU A 172 -12.28 -20.42 12.00
CA LEU A 172 -12.24 -20.07 10.58
C LEU A 172 -12.41 -18.56 10.31
N PRO A 173 -13.37 -17.84 10.90
CA PRO A 173 -13.51 -16.39 10.72
C PRO A 173 -12.30 -15.61 11.23
N ILE A 174 -11.69 -16.05 12.33
CA ILE A 174 -10.47 -15.45 12.88
C ILE A 174 -9.31 -15.68 11.92
N GLY A 175 -9.14 -16.92 11.43
CA GLY A 175 -8.13 -17.30 10.46
C GLY A 175 -8.25 -16.51 9.16
N LEU A 176 -9.46 -16.40 8.60
CA LEU A 176 -9.72 -15.60 7.39
C LEU A 176 -9.44 -14.11 7.65
N SER A 177 -9.82 -13.58 8.81
CA SER A 177 -9.58 -12.18 9.20
C SER A 177 -8.10 -11.83 9.32
N VAL A 178 -7.27 -12.77 9.78
CA VAL A 178 -5.81 -12.63 9.78
C VAL A 178 -5.25 -12.81 8.36
N ALA A 179 -5.71 -13.83 7.64
CA ALA A 179 -5.20 -14.17 6.32
C ALA A 179 -5.33 -13.01 5.31
N TYR A 180 -6.49 -12.36 5.18
CA TYR A 180 -6.64 -11.28 4.19
C TYR A 180 -5.73 -10.07 4.49
N LYS A 181 -5.41 -9.81 5.77
CA LYS A 181 -4.51 -8.73 6.19
C LYS A 181 -3.06 -8.99 5.80
N THR A 182 -2.67 -10.22 5.49
CA THR A 182 -1.31 -10.54 5.04
C THR A 182 -1.02 -10.08 3.60
N PHE A 183 -2.05 -9.73 2.82
CA PHE A 183 -1.91 -9.34 1.41
C PHE A 183 -1.65 -7.84 1.26
N THR A 184 -0.72 -7.28 2.03
CA THR A 184 -0.25 -5.90 1.87
C THR A 184 0.83 -5.79 0.78
N GLY A 185 1.17 -4.57 0.38
CA GLY A 185 2.24 -4.31 -0.60
C GLY A 185 1.82 -4.40 -2.06
N GLY A 186 0.53 -4.31 -2.36
CA GLY A 186 0.06 -4.02 -3.71
C GLY A 186 0.11 -2.53 -4.01
N SER A 187 -0.12 -2.16 -5.27
CA SER A 187 -0.28 -0.77 -5.70
C SER A 187 -1.39 -0.67 -6.75
N SER A 188 -2.04 0.49 -6.80
CA SER A 188 -2.98 0.86 -7.84
C SER A 188 -2.64 2.25 -8.35
N SER A 189 -2.72 2.45 -9.66
CA SER A 189 -2.42 3.71 -10.32
C SER A 189 -3.68 4.37 -10.87
N HIS A 190 -3.70 5.70 -10.90
CA HIS A 190 -4.77 6.49 -11.50
C HIS A 190 -4.19 7.71 -12.20
N LEU A 191 -4.65 7.97 -13.43
CA LEU A 191 -4.30 9.17 -14.18
C LEU A 191 -4.98 10.37 -13.54
N VAL A 192 -4.22 11.40 -13.20
CA VAL A 192 -4.73 12.61 -12.58
C VAL A 192 -4.35 13.83 -13.39
N ASN A 193 -5.23 14.84 -13.38
CA ASN A 193 -4.86 16.16 -13.86
C ASN A 193 -4.23 16.93 -12.68
N THR A 194 -2.93 17.14 -12.73
CA THR A 194 -2.17 17.87 -11.70
C THR A 194 -2.70 19.28 -11.48
N THR A 195 -3.08 19.98 -12.55
CA THR A 195 -3.63 21.35 -12.46
C THR A 195 -4.92 21.39 -11.64
N ALA A 196 -5.74 20.34 -11.70
CA ALA A 196 -6.96 20.23 -10.91
C ALA A 196 -6.70 19.91 -9.42
N ILE A 197 -5.55 19.32 -9.09
CA ILE A 197 -5.18 18.97 -7.71
C ILE A 197 -4.59 20.17 -6.98
N ILE A 198 -3.63 20.86 -7.60
CA ILE A 198 -2.85 21.93 -6.95
C ILE A 198 -3.21 23.34 -7.42
N GLY A 199 -4.02 23.49 -8.48
CA GLY A 199 -4.43 24.81 -8.99
C GLY A 199 -3.30 25.60 -9.69
N MET A 200 -2.19 24.97 -10.03
CA MET A 200 -1.04 25.60 -10.71
C MET A 200 -0.81 25.00 -12.10
N PRO A 201 -0.36 25.82 -13.09
CA PRO A 201 0.02 25.34 -14.41
C PRO A 201 1.28 24.45 -14.39
N PRO A 202 1.45 23.55 -15.38
CA PRO A 202 2.63 22.69 -15.53
C PRO A 202 3.83 23.48 -16.06
N GLU A 203 4.39 24.31 -15.19
CA GLU A 203 5.58 25.13 -15.46
C GLU A 203 6.88 24.38 -15.18
N TYR A 204 7.79 24.40 -16.16
CA TYR A 204 9.10 23.76 -16.13
C TYR A 204 10.20 24.75 -16.50
N GLY A 205 11.44 24.46 -16.09
CA GLY A 205 12.57 25.30 -16.38
C GLY A 205 13.86 24.91 -15.69
N LEU A 206 14.83 25.83 -15.69
CA LEU A 206 16.11 25.68 -14.97
C LEU A 206 15.90 25.93 -13.47
N PHE A 207 15.30 24.96 -12.81
CA PHE A 207 15.02 24.96 -11.37
C PHE A 207 15.91 23.98 -10.63
N ASN A 208 16.11 24.24 -9.33
CA ASN A 208 16.78 23.31 -8.43
C ASN A 208 15.74 22.52 -7.64
N VAL A 209 16.12 21.37 -7.08
CA VAL A 209 15.21 20.61 -6.21
C VAL A 209 14.92 21.45 -4.93
N PRO A 210 13.67 21.53 -4.46
CA PRO A 210 13.33 22.20 -3.20
C PRO A 210 14.15 21.66 -2.01
N ASN A 211 14.40 22.52 -1.02
CA ASN A 211 15.10 22.17 0.23
C ASN A 211 16.52 21.59 0.07
N SER A 212 17.16 21.82 -1.08
CA SER A 212 18.51 21.34 -1.38
C SER A 212 19.59 22.41 -1.12
N PHE A 213 20.87 22.03 -1.26
CA PHE A 213 21.98 22.96 -1.04
C PHE A 213 21.88 24.17 -1.99
N GLN A 214 21.96 25.36 -1.40
CA GLN A 214 21.90 26.63 -2.11
C GLN A 214 23.30 27.08 -2.58
N GLY A 215 23.31 28.01 -3.53
CA GLY A 215 24.54 28.50 -4.15
C GLY A 215 25.08 27.57 -5.25
N ASP A 216 26.02 28.07 -6.04
CA ASP A 216 26.46 27.42 -7.26
C ASP A 216 27.08 26.03 -7.00
N ILE A 217 27.96 25.93 -6.00
CA ILE A 217 28.58 24.66 -5.58
C ILE A 217 27.53 23.69 -5.02
N GLY A 218 26.57 24.19 -4.23
CA GLY A 218 25.49 23.38 -3.67
C GLY A 218 24.62 22.75 -4.76
N ARG A 219 24.20 23.56 -5.75
CA ARG A 219 23.42 23.10 -6.91
C ARG A 219 24.17 22.07 -7.73
N TYR A 220 25.46 22.30 -7.98
CA TYR A 220 26.32 21.33 -8.67
C TYR A 220 26.31 19.97 -7.96
N PHE A 221 26.55 19.95 -6.64
CA PHE A 221 26.50 18.71 -5.88
C PHE A 221 25.11 18.06 -5.89
N ASN A 222 24.01 18.82 -5.81
CA ASN A 222 22.67 18.23 -5.89
C ASN A 222 22.46 17.46 -7.20
N ALA A 223 22.94 18.00 -8.33
CA ALA A 223 22.84 17.37 -9.64
C ALA A 223 23.81 16.19 -9.79
N SER A 224 25.06 16.31 -9.33
CA SER A 224 26.12 15.33 -9.62
C SER A 224 26.30 14.24 -8.55
N LEU A 225 25.87 14.48 -7.30
CA LEU A 225 26.12 13.56 -6.19
C LEU A 225 25.58 12.14 -6.44
N PRO A 226 24.39 11.93 -7.02
CA PRO A 226 23.88 10.59 -7.31
C PRO A 226 24.79 9.80 -8.27
N LEU A 227 25.32 10.43 -9.32
CA LEU A 227 26.31 9.82 -10.22
C LEU A 227 27.66 9.57 -9.51
N LEU A 228 28.12 10.53 -8.69
CA LEU A 228 29.36 10.38 -7.93
C LEU A 228 29.28 9.21 -6.93
N SER A 229 28.11 9.01 -6.32
CA SER A 229 27.83 7.87 -5.46
C SER A 229 27.79 6.57 -6.25
N ALA A 230 27.10 6.56 -7.40
CA ALA A 230 27.00 5.37 -8.26
C ALA A 230 28.35 4.94 -8.85
N SER A 231 29.26 5.89 -9.09
CA SER A 231 30.62 5.63 -9.58
C SER A 231 31.64 5.38 -8.46
N SER A 232 31.25 5.41 -7.18
CA SER A 232 32.19 5.25 -6.06
C SER A 232 32.70 3.81 -5.93
N LEU A 233 33.93 3.65 -5.43
CA LEU A 233 34.53 2.32 -5.23
C LEU A 233 33.78 1.57 -4.12
N VAL A 234 33.51 0.29 -4.34
CA VAL A 234 32.83 -0.57 -3.36
C VAL A 234 33.86 -1.50 -2.72
N ASP A 235 33.83 -1.62 -1.40
CA ASP A 235 34.63 -2.61 -0.68
C ASP A 235 34.05 -4.01 -0.93
N SER A 236 34.84 -4.87 -1.56
CA SER A 236 34.45 -6.26 -1.87
C SER A 236 34.50 -7.18 -0.64
N GLY A 237 34.75 -6.66 0.56
CA GLY A 237 34.82 -7.42 1.82
C GLY A 237 36.15 -8.15 2.01
N ASN A 238 36.98 -8.22 0.98
CA ASN A 238 38.34 -8.77 1.02
C ASN A 238 39.42 -7.69 1.17
N GLY A 239 39.03 -6.43 1.45
CA GLY A 239 39.95 -5.28 1.50
C GLY A 239 40.39 -4.77 0.13
N THR A 240 39.90 -5.37 -0.96
CA THR A 240 40.08 -4.89 -2.33
C THR A 240 38.92 -3.97 -2.71
N GLN A 241 39.23 -2.74 -3.11
CA GLN A 241 38.25 -1.82 -3.66
C GLN A 241 38.02 -2.15 -5.13
N THR A 242 36.77 -2.40 -5.51
CA THR A 242 36.40 -2.72 -6.89
C THR A 242 35.49 -1.64 -7.46
N GLU A 243 35.62 -1.39 -8.76
CA GLU A 243 34.71 -0.48 -9.45
C GLU A 243 33.29 -1.08 -9.54
N PRO A 244 32.25 -0.26 -9.39
CA PRO A 244 30.89 -0.71 -9.61
C PRO A 244 30.68 -1.04 -11.09
N PRO A 245 29.88 -2.06 -11.41
CA PRO A 245 29.63 -2.45 -12.80
C PRO A 245 29.01 -1.29 -13.57
N PHE A 246 29.59 -0.98 -14.74
CA PHE A 246 29.03 0.00 -15.66
C PHE A 246 28.24 -0.74 -16.75
N SER A 247 26.99 -0.35 -16.98
CA SER A 247 26.19 -0.93 -18.05
C SER A 247 26.42 -0.17 -19.35
N GLU A 248 26.63 -0.89 -20.45
CA GLU A 248 26.78 -0.29 -21.79
C GLU A 248 25.43 0.11 -22.42
N SER A 249 24.30 -0.22 -21.78
CA SER A 249 22.97 0.10 -22.29
C SER A 249 22.55 1.53 -21.93
N TYR A 250 22.61 2.45 -22.90
CA TYR A 250 22.15 3.83 -22.72
C TYR A 250 20.65 4.00 -23.04
N PRO A 251 19.97 5.00 -22.46
CA PRO A 251 20.48 6.01 -21.51
C PRO A 251 20.44 5.58 -20.03
N HIS A 252 21.30 6.17 -19.19
CA HIS A 252 21.30 6.00 -17.72
C HIS A 252 20.85 7.28 -17.02
N TYR A 253 20.08 7.17 -15.94
CA TYR A 253 19.59 8.32 -15.19
C TYR A 253 20.12 8.31 -13.75
N TYR A 254 20.34 9.50 -13.21
CA TYR A 254 20.85 9.71 -11.85
C TYR A 254 20.17 10.91 -11.19
N GLY A 255 19.73 10.75 -9.96
CA GLY A 255 19.18 11.86 -9.18
C GLY A 255 17.89 12.43 -9.76
N ALA A 256 17.68 13.73 -9.58
CA ALA A 256 16.46 14.40 -10.01
C ALA A 256 16.42 14.73 -11.51
N ASN A 257 17.57 14.98 -12.14
CA ASN A 257 17.60 15.51 -13.50
C ASN A 257 18.79 15.12 -14.37
N MET A 258 19.70 14.26 -13.92
CA MET A 258 20.87 13.89 -14.73
C MET A 258 20.58 12.64 -15.56
N LEU A 259 20.89 12.70 -16.85
CA LEU A 259 20.70 11.64 -17.83
C LEU A 259 21.97 11.47 -18.67
N LEU A 260 22.70 10.37 -18.50
CA LEU A 260 23.78 9.96 -19.39
C LEU A 260 23.16 9.43 -20.70
N LEU A 261 23.39 10.13 -21.80
CA LEU A 261 22.88 9.77 -23.12
C LEU A 261 23.80 8.77 -23.83
N ASN A 262 25.11 8.91 -23.63
CA ASN A 262 26.16 8.00 -24.09
C ASN A 262 27.44 8.23 -23.27
N ASP A 263 28.56 7.58 -23.62
CA ASP A 263 29.84 7.70 -22.92
C ASP A 263 30.39 9.14 -22.86
N THR A 264 29.98 9.98 -23.81
CA THR A 264 30.51 11.33 -24.06
C THR A 264 29.47 12.44 -23.91
N SER A 265 28.22 12.11 -23.56
CA SER A 265 27.11 13.05 -23.58
C SER A 265 26.19 12.88 -22.39
N VAL A 266 25.92 13.99 -21.70
CA VAL A 266 25.11 14.04 -20.48
C VAL A 266 24.14 15.20 -20.56
N ALA A 267 22.87 14.93 -20.30
CA ALA A 267 21.81 15.92 -20.19
C ALA A 267 21.45 16.20 -18.73
N LEU A 268 21.21 17.47 -18.43
CA LEU A 268 20.49 17.90 -17.22
C LEU A 268 19.13 18.43 -17.63
N LEU A 269 18.09 17.64 -17.33
CA LEU A 269 16.71 17.95 -17.64
C LEU A 269 16.21 19.11 -16.80
N ASP A 270 15.31 19.89 -17.37
CA ASP A 270 14.56 20.89 -16.63
C ASP A 270 13.60 20.23 -15.64
N LEU A 271 13.35 20.92 -14.53
CA LEU A 271 12.52 20.44 -13.44
C LEU A 271 11.22 21.25 -13.35
N PRO A 272 10.16 20.70 -12.72
CA PRO A 272 8.99 21.49 -12.35
C PRO A 272 9.39 22.62 -11.41
N ARG A 273 8.69 23.77 -11.50
CA ARG A 273 8.90 24.92 -10.61
C ARG A 273 8.83 24.53 -9.12
N ASP A 274 9.71 25.07 -8.29
CA ASP A 274 9.86 24.70 -6.87
C ASP A 274 8.54 24.70 -6.07
N GLY A 275 7.70 25.73 -6.25
CA GLY A 275 6.40 25.84 -5.57
C GLY A 275 5.43 24.74 -6.01
N ARG A 276 5.40 24.43 -7.31
CA ARG A 276 4.59 23.35 -7.87
C ARG A 276 5.04 22.00 -7.32
N LEU A 277 6.34 21.72 -7.32
CA LEU A 277 6.89 20.46 -6.82
C LEU A 277 6.58 20.28 -5.32
N THR A 278 6.70 21.34 -4.52
CA THR A 278 6.36 21.31 -3.09
C THR A 278 4.88 20.99 -2.86
N GLU A 279 3.97 21.63 -3.61
CA GLU A 279 2.53 21.34 -3.51
C GLU A 279 2.19 19.92 -3.95
N LEU A 280 2.82 19.41 -5.02
CA LEU A 280 2.68 18.01 -5.44
C LEU A 280 3.12 17.06 -4.32
N GLN A 281 4.29 17.29 -3.72
CA GLN A 281 4.80 16.48 -2.62
C GLN A 281 3.88 16.52 -1.39
N ASN A 282 3.33 17.70 -1.06
CA ASN A 282 2.40 17.86 0.05
C ASN A 282 1.04 17.17 -0.19
N SER A 283 0.59 17.13 -1.46
CA SER A 283 -0.68 16.50 -1.86
C SER A 283 -0.68 14.97 -1.73
N LEU A 284 0.49 14.34 -1.86
CA LEU A 284 0.65 12.89 -1.72
C LEU A 284 0.44 12.47 -0.26
N LYS A 285 -0.09 11.27 -0.01
CA LYS A 285 -0.11 10.64 1.33
C LYS A 285 1.16 9.82 1.57
N ILE A 286 1.36 9.37 2.81
CA ILE A 286 2.49 8.50 3.16
C ILE A 286 2.42 7.21 2.34
N GLY A 287 3.52 6.87 1.66
CA GLY A 287 3.62 5.68 0.80
C GLY A 287 3.04 5.86 -0.61
N GLU A 288 2.45 7.01 -0.92
CA GLU A 288 2.07 7.34 -2.29
C GLU A 288 3.27 7.90 -3.07
N SER A 289 3.27 7.65 -4.37
CA SER A 289 4.17 8.28 -5.32
C SER A 289 3.39 8.80 -6.53
N LEU A 290 3.96 9.78 -7.20
CA LEU A 290 3.46 10.35 -8.44
C LEU A 290 4.49 10.08 -9.52
N LEU A 291 4.09 9.37 -10.57
CA LEU A 291 4.86 9.28 -11.80
C LEU A 291 4.46 10.48 -12.67
N LEU A 292 5.42 11.34 -12.98
CA LEU A 292 5.23 12.55 -13.75
C LEU A 292 6.00 12.42 -15.06
N GLU A 293 5.33 12.59 -16.19
CA GLU A 293 5.90 12.43 -17.53
C GLU A 293 5.66 13.72 -18.33
N ALA A 294 6.71 14.27 -18.92
CA ALA A 294 6.65 15.52 -19.65
C ALA A 294 7.77 15.68 -20.70
N ASP A 295 7.46 16.43 -21.77
CA ASP A 295 8.41 16.86 -22.78
C ASP A 295 9.05 18.19 -22.37
N VAL A 296 10.29 18.11 -21.88
CA VAL A 296 11.04 19.22 -21.29
C VAL A 296 12.20 19.63 -22.19
N HIS A 297 12.85 20.73 -21.85
CA HIS A 297 14.17 21.05 -22.35
C HIS A 297 15.25 20.45 -21.44
N GLY A 298 16.42 20.17 -22.00
CA GLY A 298 17.59 19.70 -21.26
C GLY A 298 18.85 20.47 -21.66
N SER A 299 19.77 20.63 -20.71
CA SER A 299 21.11 21.15 -20.97
C SER A 299 22.05 19.98 -21.22
N VAL A 300 22.43 19.76 -22.47
CA VAL A 300 23.25 18.64 -22.92
C VAL A 300 24.69 19.09 -23.06
N ALA A 301 25.60 18.49 -22.31
CA ALA A 301 27.03 18.61 -22.51
C ALA A 301 27.52 17.42 -23.33
N THR A 302 28.21 17.68 -24.43
CA THR A 302 28.81 16.65 -25.29
C THR A 302 30.31 16.90 -25.42
N GLN A 303 31.09 15.91 -25.04
CA GLN A 303 32.52 15.88 -25.27
C GLN A 303 32.77 15.73 -26.77
N ARG A 304 33.58 16.63 -27.35
CA ARG A 304 33.99 16.55 -28.75
C ARG A 304 35.47 16.22 -28.87
N GLU A 305 35.76 15.39 -29.87
CA GLU A 305 37.07 15.25 -30.50
C GLU A 305 37.08 16.11 -31.78
N PRO A 306 38.19 16.75 -32.16
CA PRO A 306 39.57 16.47 -31.74
C PRO A 306 40.04 17.22 -30.49
N ARG A 307 41.25 16.88 -30.04
CA ARG A 307 41.95 17.50 -28.91
C ARG A 307 42.11 19.02 -29.12
N PRO A 308 42.15 19.83 -28.05
CA PRO A 308 42.21 21.29 -28.12
C PRO A 308 43.42 21.82 -28.91
N SER A 309 44.53 21.07 -29.00
CA SER A 309 45.69 21.45 -29.81
C SER A 309 45.41 21.52 -31.33
N GLU A 310 44.32 20.90 -31.79
CA GLU A 310 43.88 20.91 -33.19
C GLU A 310 42.68 21.83 -33.42
N ASP A 311 42.10 22.38 -32.34
CA ASP A 311 40.95 23.27 -32.40
C ASP A 311 41.41 24.74 -32.54
N PRO A 312 41.16 25.40 -33.68
CA PRO A 312 41.52 26.82 -33.84
C PRO A 312 40.84 27.70 -32.79
N ASP A 313 39.66 27.31 -32.29
CA ASP A 313 38.95 28.04 -31.24
C ASP A 313 39.73 28.04 -29.92
N PHE A 314 40.47 26.98 -29.62
CA PHE A 314 41.28 26.89 -28.39
C PHE A 314 42.48 27.85 -28.43
N HIS A 315 43.15 27.95 -29.59
CA HIS A 315 44.25 28.89 -29.76
C HIS A 315 43.77 30.34 -29.71
N GLU A 316 42.64 30.66 -30.36
CA GLU A 316 42.02 31.99 -30.26
C GLU A 316 41.64 32.31 -28.80
N ALA A 317 41.01 31.36 -28.11
CA ALA A 317 40.64 31.47 -26.70
C ALA A 317 41.83 31.81 -25.79
N CYS A 318 42.97 31.14 -26.01
CA CYS A 318 44.20 31.38 -25.26
C CYS A 318 44.92 32.69 -25.64
N LEU A 319 44.90 33.10 -26.91
CA LEU A 319 45.64 34.26 -27.41
C LEU A 319 44.94 35.59 -27.10
N ASP A 320 43.61 35.63 -27.20
CA ASP A 320 42.85 36.86 -27.07
C ASP A 320 42.64 37.32 -25.62
N LYS A 321 43.22 36.61 -24.63
CA LYS A 321 42.93 36.78 -23.19
C LYS A 321 41.44 36.73 -22.87
N LYS A 322 40.64 36.14 -23.78
CA LYS A 322 39.18 36.09 -23.68
C LYS A 322 38.71 35.00 -22.74
N MET A 323 39.57 34.06 -22.37
CA MET A 323 39.31 32.93 -21.47
C MET A 323 40.30 32.89 -20.30
N ALA A 324 39.83 32.44 -19.13
CA ALA A 324 40.64 32.22 -17.93
C ALA A 324 40.99 30.75 -17.89
N VAL A 325 42.28 30.46 -17.74
CA VAL A 325 42.70 29.16 -17.21
C VAL A 325 42.63 29.26 -15.69
N ALA A 326 41.77 28.46 -15.09
CA ALA A 326 41.83 28.18 -13.66
C ALA A 326 42.48 26.82 -13.44
N THR A 327 43.35 26.72 -12.44
CA THR A 327 44.08 25.49 -12.12
C THR A 327 43.98 25.16 -10.64
N ALA A 328 43.84 23.89 -10.31
CA ALA A 328 43.99 23.37 -8.95
C ALA A 328 45.11 22.31 -8.93
N PRO A 329 46.19 22.51 -8.14
CA PRO A 329 47.27 21.53 -8.06
C PRO A 329 46.83 20.28 -7.31
N MET A 330 47.24 19.12 -7.80
CA MET A 330 47.06 17.82 -7.17
C MET A 330 48.36 17.36 -6.49
N ASN A 331 48.27 16.45 -5.52
CA ASN A 331 49.41 16.02 -4.71
C ASN A 331 50.55 15.35 -5.50
N ASP A 332 50.26 14.84 -6.70
CA ASP A 332 51.20 14.02 -7.48
C ASP A 332 51.96 14.81 -8.57
N GLY A 333 51.88 16.14 -8.56
CA GLY A 333 52.49 17.00 -9.58
C GLY A 333 51.60 17.25 -10.80
N ASP A 334 50.39 16.69 -10.82
CA ASP A 334 49.33 17.02 -11.78
C ASP A 334 48.58 18.29 -11.35
N ALA A 335 47.85 18.89 -12.28
CA ALA A 335 46.87 19.92 -12.02
C ALA A 335 45.59 19.65 -12.83
N VAL A 336 44.45 19.86 -12.18
CA VAL A 336 43.18 20.01 -12.88
C VAL A 336 43.14 21.41 -13.47
N PHE A 337 42.75 21.53 -14.74
CA PHE A 337 42.51 22.83 -15.35
C PHE A 337 41.13 22.93 -15.97
N LEU A 338 40.60 24.14 -15.91
CA LEU A 338 39.35 24.53 -16.55
C LEU A 338 39.61 25.81 -17.33
N LEU A 339 39.37 25.76 -18.64
CA LEU A 339 39.39 26.92 -19.52
C LEU A 339 37.95 27.24 -19.92
N ALA A 340 37.47 28.38 -19.44
CA ALA A 340 36.15 28.91 -19.73
C ALA A 340 36.24 30.38 -20.13
N SER A 341 35.26 30.86 -20.89
CA SER A 341 35.25 32.24 -21.35
C SER A 341 35.12 33.25 -20.20
N LEU A 342 36.00 34.24 -20.18
CA LEU A 342 35.97 35.41 -19.28
C LEU A 342 35.24 36.61 -19.88
N SER A 343 35.26 36.76 -21.20
CA SER A 343 34.90 38.02 -21.86
C SER A 343 34.00 37.87 -23.08
N THR A 344 34.05 36.73 -23.77
CA THR A 344 32.99 36.39 -24.71
C THR A 344 31.84 35.86 -23.88
N SER A 345 30.64 36.34 -24.12
CA SER A 345 29.45 35.90 -23.38
C SER A 345 29.09 34.43 -23.63
N ASP A 346 30.00 33.63 -24.18
CA ASP A 346 29.78 32.26 -24.63
C ASP A 346 30.44 31.23 -23.70
N ASN A 347 29.62 30.61 -22.84
CA ASN A 347 29.95 29.44 -22.03
C ASN A 347 29.38 28.14 -22.64
N SER A 348 28.94 28.16 -23.90
CA SER A 348 28.52 26.93 -24.60
C SER A 348 29.70 26.04 -24.97
N ARG A 349 30.95 26.50 -24.76
CA ARG A 349 32.17 25.75 -24.99
C ARG A 349 33.08 25.88 -23.79
N VAL A 350 33.49 24.75 -23.23
CA VAL A 350 34.38 24.69 -22.06
C VAL A 350 35.44 23.64 -22.33
N TRP A 351 36.69 23.93 -21.98
CA TRP A 351 37.76 22.94 -22.04
C TRP A 351 38.17 22.53 -20.64
N PHE A 352 38.28 21.22 -20.43
CA PHE A 352 38.57 20.64 -19.14
C PHE A 352 39.48 19.42 -19.29
N GLY A 353 40.44 19.27 -18.38
CA GLY A 353 41.34 18.12 -18.38
C GLY A 353 42.36 18.13 -17.25
N PHE A 354 43.33 17.23 -17.37
CA PHE A 354 44.41 17.02 -16.42
C PHE A 354 45.74 17.27 -17.12
N ALA A 355 46.53 18.21 -16.60
CA ALA A 355 47.82 18.59 -17.17
C ALA A 355 48.92 18.52 -16.10
N PRO A 356 50.20 18.43 -16.48
CA PRO A 356 51.30 18.65 -15.55
C PRO A 356 51.15 19.99 -14.82
N GLY A 357 51.46 20.02 -13.53
CA GLY A 357 51.41 21.23 -12.72
C GLY A 357 52.42 22.28 -13.17
N GLY A 358 52.05 23.56 -13.04
CA GLY A 358 52.98 24.68 -13.25
C GLY A 358 53.26 25.05 -14.71
N LEU A 359 52.36 24.70 -15.64
CA LEU A 359 52.48 25.15 -17.04
C LEU A 359 52.37 26.68 -17.14
N PRO A 360 53.32 27.35 -17.81
CA PRO A 360 53.40 28.82 -17.80
C PRO A 360 52.44 29.51 -18.77
N LYS A 361 51.95 28.82 -19.82
CA LYS A 361 51.11 29.41 -20.86
C LYS A 361 49.82 28.62 -21.07
N CYS A 362 48.73 29.33 -21.39
CA CYS A 362 47.44 28.74 -21.74
C CYS A 362 47.55 27.74 -22.90
N SER A 363 48.36 28.05 -23.92
CA SER A 363 48.60 27.16 -25.07
C SER A 363 49.15 25.79 -24.68
N ASP A 364 49.88 25.71 -23.57
CA ASP A 364 50.56 24.49 -23.13
C ASP A 364 49.55 23.45 -22.58
N TYR A 365 48.33 23.89 -22.25
CA TYR A 365 47.23 23.02 -21.82
C TYR A 365 46.51 22.31 -22.98
N GLY A 366 46.73 22.76 -24.22
CA GLY A 366 46.02 22.26 -25.41
C GLY A 366 46.09 20.73 -25.62
N PRO A 367 47.24 20.07 -25.40
CA PRO A 367 47.34 18.61 -25.53
C PRO A 367 46.58 17.82 -24.45
N TYR A 368 46.18 18.46 -23.36
CA TYR A 368 45.73 17.81 -22.12
C TYR A 368 44.22 17.96 -21.84
N GLY A 369 43.53 18.79 -22.60
CA GLY A 369 42.11 19.08 -22.41
C GLY A 369 41.21 18.28 -23.33
N ASN A 370 39.93 18.22 -22.98
CA ASN A 370 38.86 17.87 -23.89
C ASN A 370 37.90 19.05 -23.98
N ARG A 371 37.30 19.25 -25.16
CA ARG A 371 36.26 20.26 -25.37
C ARG A 371 34.89 19.68 -25.03
N TYR A 372 34.09 20.44 -24.32
CA TYR A 372 32.71 20.13 -23.99
C TYR A 372 31.81 21.22 -24.58
N ASP A 373 30.93 20.82 -25.48
CA ASP A 373 29.91 21.69 -26.06
C ASP A 373 28.62 21.54 -25.25
N ILE A 374 28.12 22.64 -24.69
CA ILE A 374 26.89 22.69 -23.89
C ILE A 374 25.79 23.40 -24.67
N ARG A 375 24.72 22.68 -24.95
CA ARG A 375 23.57 23.14 -25.74
C ARG A 375 22.26 22.78 -25.08
N ARG A 376 21.20 23.53 -25.40
CA ARG A 376 19.82 23.19 -25.02
C ARG A 376 19.21 22.27 -26.08
N HIS A 377 18.61 21.17 -25.65
CA HIS A 377 17.93 20.19 -26.52
C HIS A 377 16.50 19.96 -26.03
N ALA A 378 15.63 19.51 -26.93
CA ALA A 378 14.35 18.94 -26.55
C ALA A 378 14.58 17.56 -25.93
N CYS A 379 13.90 17.27 -24.85
CA CYS A 379 14.04 16.04 -24.08
C CYS A 379 12.69 15.57 -23.55
N HIS A 380 12.65 14.32 -23.15
CA HIS A 380 11.51 13.69 -22.51
C HIS A 380 11.97 13.10 -21.18
N GLY A 381 11.22 13.37 -20.10
CA GLY A 381 11.56 12.91 -18.76
C GLY A 381 10.37 12.26 -18.06
N VAL A 382 10.66 11.23 -17.28
CA VAL A 382 9.70 10.58 -16.38
C VAL A 382 10.27 10.60 -14.97
N TRP A 383 9.61 11.30 -14.05
CA TRP A 383 10.01 11.44 -12.66
C TRP A 383 9.12 10.65 -11.72
N SER A 384 9.72 10.01 -10.72
CA SER A 384 9.05 9.49 -9.54
C SER A 384 9.13 10.54 -8.42
N ILE A 385 7.99 11.12 -8.08
CA ILE A 385 7.85 12.11 -7.01
C ILE A 385 7.24 11.42 -5.79
N THR A 386 7.86 11.59 -4.64
CA THR A 386 7.35 11.15 -3.34
C THR A 386 7.29 12.34 -2.40
N ARG A 387 6.68 12.18 -1.22
CA ARG A 387 6.75 13.19 -0.15
C ARG A 387 8.18 13.62 0.21
N ALA A 388 9.17 12.74 -0.01
CA ALA A 388 10.55 12.97 0.42
C ALA A 388 11.43 13.58 -0.67
N GLY A 389 11.04 13.52 -1.94
CA GLY A 389 11.92 13.92 -3.02
C GLY A 389 11.38 13.67 -4.42
N ILE A 390 12.22 13.94 -5.41
CA ILE A 390 12.00 13.71 -6.83
C ILE A 390 13.20 12.95 -7.37
N GLU A 391 12.94 11.94 -8.18
CA GLU A 391 13.97 11.12 -8.82
C GLU A 391 13.57 10.88 -10.28
N LEU A 392 14.52 11.03 -11.20
CA LEU A 392 14.36 10.67 -12.60
C LEU A 392 14.32 9.14 -12.71
N SER A 393 13.33 8.61 -13.43
CA SER A 393 13.12 7.17 -13.61
C SER A 393 13.35 6.69 -15.04
N SER A 394 13.21 7.59 -16.02
CA SER A 394 13.64 7.40 -17.40
C SER A 394 13.70 8.74 -18.11
N GLY A 395 14.44 8.81 -19.21
CA GLY A 395 14.42 9.98 -20.07
C GLY A 395 15.14 9.75 -21.39
N SER A 396 14.96 10.68 -22.32
CA SER A 396 15.66 10.72 -23.60
C SER A 396 15.79 12.16 -24.08
N CYS A 397 16.71 12.43 -25.01
CA CYS A 397 16.85 13.75 -25.62
C CYS A 397 17.01 13.61 -27.14
N ASP A 398 16.48 14.59 -27.86
CA ASP A 398 16.64 14.69 -29.29
C ASP A 398 18.06 15.11 -29.66
N SER A 399 18.55 14.63 -30.80
CA SER A 399 19.85 15.04 -31.33
C SER A 399 19.89 16.50 -31.75
N ASP A 400 18.73 17.09 -32.04
CA ASP A 400 18.62 18.43 -32.61
C ASP A 400 18.68 19.49 -31.51
N GLU A 401 19.51 20.50 -31.73
CA GLU A 401 19.61 21.64 -30.82
C GLU A 401 18.32 22.48 -30.88
N LEU A 402 17.87 22.97 -29.72
CA LEU A 402 16.79 23.94 -29.65
C LEU A 402 17.18 25.26 -30.36
N PRO A 403 16.20 26.07 -30.79
CA PRO A 403 16.45 27.34 -31.47
C PRO A 403 17.45 28.24 -30.75
N LYS A 404 18.16 29.09 -31.51
CA LYS A 404 19.21 29.99 -30.99
C LYS A 404 18.79 30.80 -29.77
N LEU A 405 17.52 31.17 -29.68
CA LEU A 405 16.99 31.95 -28.56
C LEU A 405 17.10 31.21 -27.22
N ASN A 406 16.89 29.89 -27.22
CA ASN A 406 17.06 29.03 -26.05
C ASN A 406 18.54 28.86 -25.66
N GLN A 407 19.45 29.07 -26.61
CA GLN A 407 20.91 28.96 -26.37
C GLN A 407 21.51 30.21 -25.71
N TYR A 408 20.77 31.33 -25.61
CA TYR A 408 21.27 32.59 -25.05
C TYR A 408 21.68 32.50 -23.58
N ILE A 409 21.10 31.57 -22.82
CA ILE A 409 21.54 31.32 -21.45
C ILE A 409 23.03 30.97 -21.37
N PHE A 410 23.55 30.22 -22.34
CA PHE A 410 24.96 29.83 -22.40
C PHE A 410 25.78 30.78 -23.28
N THR A 411 25.24 31.26 -24.39
CA THR A 411 25.97 32.03 -25.42
C THR A 411 25.99 33.55 -25.20
N SER A 412 25.18 34.07 -24.28
CA SER A 412 25.07 35.51 -23.99
C SER A 412 25.26 35.88 -22.51
N ASN A 413 25.88 35.02 -21.70
CA ASN A 413 26.19 35.29 -20.29
C ASN A 413 27.67 35.04 -19.98
N THR A 414 28.21 35.59 -18.90
CA THR A 414 29.58 35.28 -18.45
C THR A 414 29.52 34.45 -17.19
N PHE A 415 30.02 33.21 -17.23
CA PHE A 415 30.09 32.36 -16.04
C PHE A 415 31.52 32.31 -15.53
N TRP A 416 31.75 32.77 -14.30
CA TRP A 416 33.03 32.66 -13.60
C TRP A 416 33.25 31.21 -13.10
N LEU A 417 33.37 30.26 -14.04
CA LEU A 417 33.43 28.82 -13.75
C LEU A 417 34.71 28.43 -13.02
N GLY A 418 35.85 28.92 -13.51
CA GLY A 418 37.18 28.59 -13.01
C GLY A 418 37.36 28.84 -11.52
N ASP A 419 37.10 30.07 -11.08
CA ASP A 419 37.27 30.49 -9.68
C ASP A 419 36.33 29.75 -8.71
N THR A 420 35.16 29.34 -9.21
CA THR A 420 34.14 28.71 -8.36
C THR A 420 34.34 27.20 -8.21
N PHE A 421 34.72 26.49 -9.29
CA PHE A 421 34.60 25.04 -9.35
C PHE A 421 35.89 24.26 -9.52
N VAL A 422 37.02 24.90 -9.83
CA VAL A 422 38.26 24.14 -10.14
C VAL A 422 38.71 23.24 -8.97
N GLN A 423 38.52 23.71 -7.72
CA GLN A 423 38.81 22.91 -6.53
C GLN A 423 37.82 21.75 -6.37
N THR A 424 36.53 22.00 -6.60
CA THR A 424 35.49 20.96 -6.52
C THR A 424 35.67 19.89 -7.62
N LEU A 425 36.15 20.29 -8.80
CA LEU A 425 36.51 19.36 -9.87
C LEU A 425 37.68 18.46 -9.48
N MET A 426 38.71 19.03 -8.86
CA MET A 426 39.83 18.26 -8.33
C MET A 426 39.36 17.17 -7.36
N GLU A 427 38.44 17.48 -6.45
CA GLU A 427 37.91 16.52 -5.48
C GLU A 427 37.05 15.43 -6.14
N ASN A 428 36.17 15.80 -7.09
CA ASN A 428 35.17 14.87 -7.63
C ASN A 428 35.69 13.99 -8.77
N VAL A 429 36.49 14.55 -9.67
CA VAL A 429 36.98 13.87 -10.87
C VAL A 429 38.50 13.69 -10.89
N GLY A 430 39.25 14.26 -9.95
CA GLY A 430 40.71 14.09 -9.85
C GLY A 430 41.17 12.62 -9.78
N LYS A 431 40.34 11.72 -9.23
CA LYS A 431 40.59 10.28 -9.22
C LYS A 431 40.76 9.65 -10.62
N PHE A 432 40.29 10.32 -11.66
CA PHE A 432 40.39 9.90 -13.06
C PHE A 432 41.57 10.56 -13.82
N SER A 433 42.49 11.23 -13.12
CA SER A 433 43.66 11.87 -13.76
C SER A 433 44.43 10.90 -14.64
N ASN A 434 44.92 11.39 -15.78
CA ASN A 434 45.63 10.58 -16.79
C ASN A 434 46.99 10.06 -16.30
N PHE A 435 47.68 10.78 -15.41
CA PHE A 435 49.06 10.47 -15.06
C PHE A 435 49.17 9.60 -13.81
N THR A 436 48.47 9.96 -12.75
CA THR A 436 48.59 9.29 -11.43
C THR A 436 47.25 8.87 -10.82
N GLY A 437 46.14 9.14 -11.51
CA GLY A 437 44.81 8.82 -11.00
C GLY A 437 44.64 7.30 -10.82
N PRO A 438 44.16 6.82 -9.66
CA PRO A 438 43.97 5.39 -9.41
C PRO A 438 42.93 4.74 -10.34
N ARG A 439 42.20 5.55 -11.12
CA ARG A 439 41.09 5.12 -11.98
C ARG A 439 41.20 5.69 -13.40
N ASN A 440 42.41 5.91 -13.90
CA ASN A 440 42.67 6.53 -15.21
C ASN A 440 42.07 5.76 -16.41
N GLU A 441 41.93 4.43 -16.29
CA GLU A 441 41.35 3.51 -17.28
C GLU A 441 39.87 3.14 -17.01
N SER A 442 39.24 3.78 -16.03
CA SER A 442 37.85 3.48 -15.67
C SER A 442 36.86 3.86 -16.78
N LEU A 443 35.88 2.99 -17.03
CA LEU A 443 34.74 3.29 -17.90
C LEU A 443 33.90 4.48 -17.38
N TRP A 444 33.95 4.74 -16.07
CA TRP A 444 33.25 5.88 -15.45
C TRP A 444 33.89 7.24 -15.74
N LYS A 445 35.10 7.27 -16.32
CA LYS A 445 35.87 8.50 -16.52
C LYS A 445 35.15 9.51 -17.41
N ASN A 446 34.87 9.17 -18.66
CA ASN A 446 34.26 10.10 -19.61
C ASN A 446 32.85 10.53 -19.18
N PRO A 447 31.96 9.63 -18.70
CA PRO A 447 30.67 10.04 -18.16
C PRO A 447 30.79 10.98 -16.96
N SER A 448 31.72 10.71 -16.04
CA SER A 448 31.91 11.57 -14.85
C SER A 448 32.45 12.95 -15.21
N MET A 449 33.40 13.03 -16.14
CA MET A 449 33.94 14.32 -16.59
C MET A 449 32.88 15.14 -17.34
N THR A 450 32.12 14.51 -18.24
CA THR A 450 31.03 15.16 -18.98
C THR A 450 29.91 15.62 -18.06
N ALA A 451 29.51 14.77 -17.09
CA ALA A 451 28.51 15.12 -16.09
C ALA A 451 28.99 16.27 -15.18
N ALA A 452 30.27 16.32 -14.84
CA ALA A 452 30.82 17.42 -14.07
C ALA A 452 30.71 18.75 -14.83
N MET A 453 31.02 18.75 -16.13
CA MET A 453 30.87 19.94 -16.97
C MET A 453 29.42 20.36 -17.14
N ALA A 454 28.51 19.40 -17.40
CA ALA A 454 27.07 19.66 -17.45
C ALA A 454 26.59 20.31 -16.14
N GLY A 455 26.94 19.71 -15.00
CA GLY A 455 26.54 20.17 -13.67
C GLY A 455 27.03 21.57 -13.33
N ILE A 456 28.28 21.89 -13.66
CA ILE A 456 28.87 23.20 -13.38
C ILE A 456 28.17 24.30 -14.19
N VAL A 457 28.02 24.10 -15.51
CA VAL A 457 27.38 25.10 -16.38
C VAL A 457 25.90 25.26 -16.02
N TRP A 458 25.20 24.16 -15.77
CA TRP A 458 23.81 24.17 -15.31
C TRP A 458 23.65 24.88 -13.95
N SER A 459 24.50 24.58 -12.97
CA SER A 459 24.40 25.17 -11.62
C SER A 459 24.53 26.70 -11.62
N LYS A 460 25.38 27.24 -12.52
CA LYS A 460 25.53 28.68 -12.74
C LYS A 460 24.33 29.25 -13.49
N ALA A 461 23.83 28.56 -14.51
CA ALA A 461 22.64 28.98 -15.25
C ALA A 461 21.41 29.09 -14.33
N VAL A 462 21.18 28.11 -13.45
CA VAL A 462 20.13 28.14 -12.41
C VAL A 462 20.38 29.27 -11.41
N GLY A 463 21.64 29.63 -11.17
CA GLY A 463 22.04 30.61 -10.16
C GLY A 463 22.05 32.07 -10.58
N LEU A 464 21.82 32.39 -11.86
CA LEU A 464 21.94 33.75 -12.35
C LEU A 464 21.02 34.72 -11.59
N PRO A 465 21.59 35.71 -10.85
CA PRO A 465 20.84 36.68 -10.06
C PRO A 465 20.22 37.73 -10.99
N GLY A 466 19.15 37.33 -11.67
CA GLY A 466 18.36 38.13 -12.60
C GLY A 466 16.99 37.50 -12.87
N MET A 467 16.82 36.22 -12.56
CA MET A 467 15.54 35.52 -12.55
C MET A 467 14.85 35.65 -11.18
N ARG A 468 14.57 36.87 -10.72
CA ARG A 468 13.65 37.06 -9.58
C ARG A 468 12.22 36.94 -10.13
N PHE A 469 11.55 35.84 -9.77
CA PHE A 469 10.19 35.42 -10.16
C PHE A 469 9.04 36.29 -9.64
N ASN A 470 9.26 37.59 -9.43
CA ASN A 470 8.17 38.52 -9.19
C ASN A 470 7.81 39.15 -10.53
N ASP A 471 6.53 39.16 -10.88
CA ASP A 471 5.89 39.52 -12.16
C ASP A 471 6.24 40.90 -12.78
N THR A 472 7.25 41.60 -12.28
CA THR A 472 7.87 42.69 -13.01
C THR A 472 8.80 42.12 -14.07
N PRO A 473 8.64 42.47 -15.37
CA PRO A 473 9.62 42.11 -16.39
C PRO A 473 10.98 42.58 -15.87
N ALA A 474 11.84 41.63 -15.53
CA ALA A 474 13.18 41.91 -15.07
C ALA A 474 13.89 42.54 -16.27
N THR A 475 13.83 43.87 -16.37
CA THR A 475 14.82 44.61 -17.10
C THR A 475 16.15 44.12 -16.55
N LEU A 476 16.96 43.48 -17.38
CA LEU A 476 18.38 43.22 -17.21
C LEU A 476 19.10 44.57 -16.99
N ASN A 477 18.79 45.25 -15.88
CA ASN A 477 19.29 46.58 -15.52
C ASN A 477 20.61 46.47 -14.74
N GLY A 478 21.41 45.45 -15.09
CA GLY A 478 22.86 45.47 -14.92
C GLY A 478 23.48 45.66 -16.29
N GLN A 479 23.43 46.91 -16.79
CA GLN A 479 24.12 47.44 -17.98
C GLN A 479 24.88 46.42 -18.86
N VAL A 480 24.16 45.78 -19.79
CA VAL A 480 24.72 45.45 -21.10
C VAL A 480 23.75 46.03 -22.12
N GLY A 481 24.20 47.01 -22.90
CA GLY A 481 23.35 47.81 -23.79
C GLY A 481 22.73 46.97 -24.92
N TRP A 482 21.56 46.39 -24.67
CA TRP A 482 20.69 45.84 -25.71
C TRP A 482 19.34 46.55 -25.67
N GLY A 483 19.28 47.72 -26.30
CA GLY A 483 18.08 48.53 -26.43
C GLY A 483 17.04 48.02 -27.44
N CYS A 484 16.92 46.70 -27.68
CA CYS A 484 16.05 46.23 -28.78
C CYS A 484 15.10 45.04 -28.50
N CYS A 485 15.24 44.23 -27.44
CA CYS A 485 14.36 43.06 -27.27
C CYS A 485 13.98 42.82 -25.81
N ASN A 486 12.69 42.97 -25.49
CA ASN A 486 12.10 42.52 -24.23
C ASN A 486 11.88 41.00 -24.31
N ILE A 487 12.95 40.21 -24.16
CA ILE A 487 12.89 38.74 -24.20
C ILE A 487 12.27 38.25 -22.89
N THR A 488 11.16 37.53 -22.97
CA THR A 488 10.53 36.94 -21.78
C THR A 488 11.26 35.68 -21.32
N LEU A 489 11.02 35.25 -20.08
CA LEU A 489 11.52 33.98 -19.55
C LEU A 489 10.98 32.75 -20.32
N GLY A 490 9.82 32.90 -20.97
CA GLY A 490 9.27 31.92 -21.90
C GLY A 490 10.09 31.82 -23.18
N ASP A 491 10.41 32.98 -23.75
CA ASP A 491 11.11 33.06 -25.04
C ASP A 491 12.52 32.45 -24.98
N ASN A 492 13.24 32.61 -23.87
CA ASN A 492 14.57 32.01 -23.69
C ASN A 492 14.54 30.57 -23.13
N GLY A 493 13.35 30.00 -22.92
CA GLY A 493 13.17 28.63 -22.42
C GLY A 493 13.70 28.40 -21.01
N LEU A 494 13.73 29.44 -20.17
CA LEU A 494 14.07 29.35 -18.75
C LEU A 494 12.85 29.03 -17.89
N LEU A 495 11.65 29.39 -18.35
CA LEU A 495 10.37 29.04 -17.75
C LEU A 495 9.32 28.88 -18.85
N TYR A 496 8.76 27.70 -19.02
CA TYR A 496 7.74 27.43 -20.04
C TYR A 496 6.68 26.47 -19.51
N GLU A 497 5.49 26.53 -20.09
CA GLU A 497 4.38 25.63 -19.77
C GLU A 497 4.37 24.43 -20.72
N ILE A 498 4.09 23.25 -20.16
CA ILE A 498 3.97 22.01 -20.92
C ILE A 498 2.49 21.61 -21.01
N PRO A 499 1.85 21.69 -22.19
CA PRO A 499 0.41 21.45 -22.31
C PRO A 499 0.03 19.97 -22.10
N ASN A 500 0.96 19.03 -22.34
CA ASN A 500 0.70 17.58 -22.34
C ASN A 500 1.46 16.85 -21.23
N GLU A 501 1.42 17.37 -19.99
CA GLU A 501 1.97 16.66 -18.83
C GLU A 501 1.07 15.48 -18.44
N ILE A 502 1.66 14.29 -18.32
CA ILE A 502 0.98 13.06 -17.88
C ILE A 502 1.36 12.82 -16.43
N ALA A 503 0.36 12.65 -15.57
CA ALA A 503 0.57 12.45 -14.14
C ALA A 503 -0.21 11.24 -13.63
N ILE A 504 0.51 10.27 -13.09
CA ILE A 504 -0.05 9.00 -12.62
C ILE A 504 0.23 8.86 -11.13
N VAL A 505 -0.80 8.97 -10.29
CA VAL A 505 -0.66 8.77 -8.85
C VAL A 505 -0.74 7.28 -8.53
N ILE A 506 0.32 6.76 -7.94
CA ILE A 506 0.44 5.39 -7.48
C ILE A 506 0.19 5.37 -5.97
N ARG A 507 -0.85 4.64 -5.56
CA ARG A 507 -1.24 4.48 -4.17
C ARG A 507 -1.05 3.03 -3.72
N PRO A 508 -0.55 2.79 -2.51
CA PRO A 508 -0.48 1.44 -1.95
C PRO A 508 -1.89 0.89 -1.74
N THR A 509 -2.09 -0.35 -2.16
CA THR A 509 -3.35 -1.11 -2.04
C THR A 509 -3.06 -2.54 -1.60
N LEU A 510 -4.12 -3.33 -1.38
CA LEU A 510 -3.96 -4.77 -1.21
C LEU A 510 -3.35 -5.40 -2.47
N LYS A 511 -2.50 -6.41 -2.25
CA LYS A 511 -1.85 -7.16 -3.31
C LYS A 511 -2.87 -8.04 -4.01
N ARG A 512 -3.02 -7.85 -5.32
CA ARG A 512 -3.84 -8.70 -6.19
C ARG A 512 -3.18 -10.07 -6.28
N ASN A 513 -3.75 -11.02 -5.56
CA ASN A 513 -3.26 -12.38 -5.49
C ASN A 513 -4.45 -13.34 -5.49
N TRP A 514 -4.36 -14.41 -6.26
CA TRP A 514 -5.42 -15.43 -6.34
C TRP A 514 -5.75 -16.03 -4.96
N LEU A 515 -4.77 -16.12 -4.06
CA LEU A 515 -4.98 -16.57 -2.69
C LEU A 515 -5.92 -15.65 -1.90
N LEU A 516 -5.88 -14.34 -2.15
CA LEU A 516 -6.81 -13.39 -1.52
C LEU A 516 -8.24 -13.64 -1.99
N TYR A 517 -8.43 -13.93 -3.29
CA TYR A 517 -9.76 -14.29 -3.82
C TYR A 517 -10.24 -15.62 -3.23
N LEU A 518 -9.34 -16.58 -3.02
CA LEU A 518 -9.66 -17.82 -2.34
C LEU A 518 -10.13 -17.54 -0.90
N VAL A 519 -9.44 -16.68 -0.15
CA VAL A 519 -9.84 -16.26 1.21
C VAL A 519 -11.26 -15.69 1.22
N PHE A 520 -11.61 -14.84 0.24
CA PHE A 520 -12.98 -14.33 0.11
C PHE A 520 -14.00 -15.42 -0.29
N ALA A 521 -13.59 -16.40 -1.09
CA ALA A 521 -14.47 -17.46 -1.59
C ALA A 521 -14.71 -18.61 -0.60
N VAL A 522 -13.89 -18.80 0.44
CA VAL A 522 -14.03 -19.92 1.39
C VAL A 522 -15.45 -19.98 1.99
N GLN A 523 -15.97 -18.86 2.48
CA GLN A 523 -17.27 -18.81 3.15
C GLN A 523 -18.46 -19.12 2.22
N PRO A 524 -18.63 -18.49 1.04
CA PRO A 524 -19.74 -18.83 0.14
C PRO A 524 -19.62 -20.26 -0.42
N ILE A 525 -18.40 -20.77 -0.67
CA ILE A 525 -18.20 -22.17 -1.10
C ILE A 525 -18.65 -23.13 0.00
N LEU A 526 -18.22 -22.89 1.25
CA LEU A 526 -18.60 -23.71 2.39
C LEU A 526 -20.11 -23.67 2.62
N MET A 527 -20.73 -22.50 2.45
CA MET A 527 -22.18 -22.34 2.54
C MET A 527 -22.94 -23.09 1.43
N ALA A 528 -22.45 -23.04 0.20
CA ALA A 528 -23.01 -23.81 -0.91
C ALA A 528 -22.89 -25.32 -0.64
N ALA A 529 -21.75 -25.77 -0.10
CA ALA A 529 -21.54 -27.17 0.29
C ALA A 529 -22.48 -27.60 1.43
N LEU A 530 -22.69 -26.74 2.44
CA LEU A 530 -23.66 -26.96 3.51
C LEU A 530 -25.10 -27.09 2.97
N MET A 531 -25.49 -26.23 2.03
CA MET A 531 -26.81 -26.33 1.38
C MET A 531 -26.96 -27.56 0.48
N ALA A 532 -25.92 -27.97 -0.25
CA ALA A 532 -25.93 -29.25 -0.94
C ALA A 532 -26.10 -30.41 0.06
N GLY A 533 -25.44 -30.29 1.22
CA GLY A 533 -25.60 -31.18 2.37
C GLY A 533 -27.04 -31.27 2.89
N SER A 534 -27.77 -30.16 3.06
CA SER A 534 -29.19 -30.22 3.49
C SER A 534 -30.06 -30.94 2.48
N ILE A 535 -29.82 -30.74 1.18
CA ILE A 535 -30.55 -31.42 0.11
C ILE A 535 -30.30 -32.93 0.17
N ILE A 536 -29.04 -33.35 0.30
CA ILE A 536 -28.66 -34.76 0.43
C ILE A 536 -29.26 -35.37 1.71
N LEU A 537 -29.27 -34.61 2.81
CA LEU A 537 -29.81 -35.02 4.11
C LEU A 537 -31.32 -34.76 4.26
N HIS A 538 -32.03 -34.47 3.17
CA HIS A 538 -33.45 -34.16 3.23
C HIS A 538 -34.28 -35.30 3.82
N SER A 539 -33.83 -36.55 3.71
CA SER A 539 -34.49 -37.74 4.29
C SER A 539 -34.56 -37.78 5.83
N VAL A 540 -33.79 -36.92 6.52
CA VAL A 540 -33.74 -36.86 7.99
C VAL A 540 -34.97 -36.13 8.53
N PRO A 541 -35.65 -36.64 9.58
CA PRO A 541 -36.90 -36.11 10.13
C PRO A 541 -36.84 -34.76 10.86
N LEU A 542 -35.88 -33.88 10.57
CA LEU A 542 -35.70 -32.61 11.27
C LEU A 542 -35.91 -31.42 10.34
N GLY A 543 -36.58 -30.37 10.83
CA GLY A 543 -36.87 -29.13 10.10
C GLY A 543 -36.12 -27.91 10.66
N GLN A 544 -36.15 -26.77 9.96
CA GLN A 544 -35.38 -25.55 10.31
C GLN A 544 -35.74 -24.90 11.66
N GLY A 545 -36.86 -25.27 12.28
CA GLY A 545 -37.24 -24.83 13.63
C GLY A 545 -36.94 -25.87 14.71
N PHE A 546 -36.20 -26.92 14.38
CA PHE A 546 -35.85 -27.95 15.35
C PHE A 546 -34.90 -27.39 16.41
N GLY A 547 -35.34 -27.41 17.66
CA GLY A 547 -34.55 -27.01 18.81
C GLY A 547 -34.83 -27.87 20.03
N MET A 548 -34.31 -27.47 21.18
CA MET A 548 -34.51 -28.18 22.44
C MET A 548 -35.99 -28.33 22.80
N ILE A 549 -36.82 -27.33 22.49
CA ILE A 549 -38.28 -27.41 22.69
C ILE A 549 -38.89 -28.52 21.83
N SER A 550 -38.45 -28.68 20.58
CA SER A 550 -38.92 -29.74 19.69
C SER A 550 -38.57 -31.12 20.23
N ILE A 551 -37.37 -31.26 20.80
CA ILE A 551 -36.93 -32.50 21.45
C ILE A 551 -37.84 -32.80 22.66
N LEU A 552 -38.01 -31.83 23.57
CA LEU A 552 -38.83 -31.99 24.78
C LEU A 552 -40.31 -32.27 24.46
N ALA A 553 -40.86 -31.59 23.45
CA ALA A 553 -42.24 -31.80 22.99
C ALA A 553 -42.44 -33.21 22.43
N GLY A 554 -41.45 -33.76 21.72
CA GLY A 554 -41.46 -35.13 21.24
C GLY A 554 -41.44 -36.18 22.36
N MET A 555 -40.92 -35.83 23.54
CA MET A 555 -40.78 -36.73 24.70
C MET A 555 -42.03 -36.77 25.59
N TYR A 556 -42.88 -35.75 25.56
CA TYR A 556 -44.01 -35.57 26.48
C TYR A 556 -44.98 -36.76 26.50
N ARG A 557 -45.04 -37.54 25.43
CA ARG A 557 -45.97 -38.67 25.28
C ARG A 557 -45.63 -39.88 26.16
N ASN A 558 -44.38 -40.03 26.60
CA ASN A 558 -43.95 -41.07 27.54
C ASN A 558 -43.44 -40.43 28.83
N ARG A 559 -44.33 -40.22 29.81
CA ARG A 559 -43.97 -39.61 31.11
C ARG A 559 -42.82 -40.34 31.81
N ASP A 560 -42.77 -41.66 31.70
CA ASP A 560 -41.73 -42.50 32.32
C ASP A 560 -40.33 -42.18 31.77
N GLN A 561 -40.22 -41.72 30.51
CA GLN A 561 -38.94 -41.30 29.93
C GLN A 561 -38.53 -39.90 30.41
N LEU A 562 -39.49 -39.05 30.79
CA LEU A 562 -39.22 -37.72 31.33
C LEU A 562 -38.61 -37.79 32.74
N GLU A 563 -38.95 -38.81 33.52
CA GLU A 563 -38.39 -39.02 34.87
C GLU A 563 -36.87 -39.19 34.85
N VAL A 564 -36.31 -39.69 33.75
CA VAL A 564 -34.86 -39.80 33.54
C VAL A 564 -34.16 -38.44 33.57
N PHE A 565 -34.86 -37.35 33.25
CA PHE A 565 -34.33 -35.98 33.26
C PHE A 565 -34.61 -35.21 34.55
N ARG A 566 -35.33 -35.80 35.52
CA ARG A 566 -35.74 -35.11 36.75
C ARG A 566 -34.56 -34.56 37.55
N GLY A 567 -33.41 -35.22 37.49
CA GLY A 567 -32.18 -34.74 38.13
C GLY A 567 -31.47 -33.60 37.39
N ALA A 568 -31.69 -33.46 36.09
CA ALA A 568 -31.06 -32.44 35.25
C ALA A 568 -31.89 -31.13 35.17
N SER A 569 -33.13 -31.13 35.66
CA SER A 569 -34.00 -29.95 35.60
C SER A 569 -33.47 -28.75 36.39
N LEU A 570 -32.62 -28.99 37.39
CA LEU A 570 -32.01 -27.93 38.21
C LEU A 570 -30.58 -27.59 37.77
N SER A 571 -29.78 -28.58 37.37
CA SER A 571 -28.37 -28.40 37.00
C SER A 571 -28.16 -28.06 35.53
N GLY A 572 -29.11 -28.42 34.65
CA GLY A 572 -28.91 -28.42 33.19
C GLY A 572 -27.94 -29.50 32.69
N GLU A 573 -27.37 -30.32 33.59
CA GLU A 573 -26.34 -31.30 33.26
C GLU A 573 -26.83 -32.75 33.45
N LEU A 574 -26.44 -33.63 32.53
CA LEU A 574 -26.79 -35.04 32.55
C LEU A 574 -25.62 -35.90 33.05
N ARG A 575 -25.93 -36.78 34.02
CA ARG A 575 -24.95 -37.72 34.59
C ARG A 575 -24.56 -38.85 33.64
N GLU A 576 -25.36 -39.14 32.62
CA GLU A 576 -25.10 -40.18 31.62
C GLU A 576 -25.39 -39.66 30.20
N ASP A 577 -24.74 -40.26 29.22
CA ASP A 577 -24.99 -39.95 27.80
C ASP A 577 -26.38 -40.48 27.41
N VAL A 578 -27.21 -39.60 26.86
CA VAL A 578 -28.59 -39.92 26.52
C VAL A 578 -28.73 -39.94 25.01
N ARG A 579 -29.17 -41.07 24.45
CA ARG A 579 -29.39 -41.22 23.01
C ARG A 579 -30.82 -40.88 22.63
N ILE A 580 -30.97 -40.26 21.48
CA ILE A 580 -32.26 -39.89 20.89
C ILE A 580 -32.41 -40.61 19.56
N GLY A 581 -33.54 -41.29 19.37
CA GLY A 581 -33.96 -41.87 18.10
C GLY A 581 -35.21 -41.18 17.57
N PHE A 582 -35.20 -40.80 16.28
CA PHE A 582 -36.38 -40.25 15.61
C PHE A 582 -37.02 -41.31 14.74
N LEU A 583 -38.22 -41.74 15.10
CA LEU A 583 -38.98 -42.76 14.39
C LEU A 583 -40.26 -42.15 13.80
N PRO A 584 -40.45 -42.21 12.46
CA PRO A 584 -41.72 -41.83 11.87
C PRO A 584 -42.75 -42.89 12.26
N ARG A 585 -43.81 -42.48 12.95
CA ARG A 585 -44.94 -43.35 13.30
C ARG A 585 -46.08 -43.13 12.32
N HIS A 586 -46.43 -44.19 11.61
CA HIS A 586 -47.64 -44.21 10.79
C HIS A 586 -48.84 -44.50 11.69
N SER A 587 -49.80 -43.58 11.76
CA SER A 587 -51.08 -43.87 12.38
C SER A 587 -51.87 -44.81 11.44
N SER A 588 -52.47 -45.86 12.00
CA SER A 588 -53.30 -46.84 11.27
C SER A 588 -54.68 -46.28 10.90
N VAL A 589 -55.03 -45.11 11.45
CA VAL A 589 -56.32 -44.45 11.23
C VAL A 589 -56.26 -43.73 9.88
N LYS A 590 -57.33 -43.83 9.08
CA LYS A 590 -57.45 -43.34 7.69
C LYS A 590 -57.18 -41.83 7.49
N ASP A 591 -56.85 -41.09 8.53
CA ASP A 591 -56.51 -39.67 8.48
C ASP A 591 -54.98 -39.48 8.41
N GLN A 592 -54.53 -38.76 7.38
CA GLN A 592 -53.16 -38.62 6.86
C GLN A 592 -52.11 -37.99 7.81
N HIS A 593 -52.25 -38.10 9.13
CA HIS A 593 -51.31 -37.51 10.08
C HIS A 593 -50.20 -38.50 10.43
N CYS A 594 -49.03 -38.32 9.81
CA CYS A 594 -47.79 -38.96 10.25
C CYS A 594 -47.20 -38.15 11.41
N SER A 595 -46.94 -38.77 12.56
CA SER A 595 -46.27 -38.12 13.68
C SER A 595 -44.83 -38.64 13.83
N ILE A 596 -43.91 -37.79 14.29
CA ILE A 596 -42.55 -38.22 14.60
C ILE A 596 -42.50 -38.55 16.10
N GLU A 597 -42.17 -39.80 16.43
CA GLU A 597 -41.96 -40.22 17.82
C GLU A 597 -40.48 -40.12 18.16
N CYS A 598 -40.19 -39.41 19.25
CA CYS A 598 -38.85 -39.27 19.80
C CYS A 598 -38.67 -40.34 20.88
N GLN A 599 -37.74 -41.27 20.69
CA GLN A 599 -37.42 -42.29 21.69
C GLN A 599 -36.09 -41.97 22.36
N ILE A 600 -36.05 -42.13 23.67
CA ILE A 600 -34.86 -41.91 24.47
C ILE A 600 -34.36 -43.24 25.00
N GLY A 601 -33.06 -43.46 24.88
CA GLY A 601 -32.39 -44.66 25.38
C GLY A 601 -31.13 -44.31 26.16
N ARG A 602 -30.74 -45.18 27.09
CA ARG A 602 -29.42 -45.07 27.72
C ARG A 602 -28.35 -45.41 26.69
N SER A 603 -27.11 -44.98 26.91
CA SER A 603 -26.00 -45.16 25.95
C SER A 603 -25.77 -46.61 25.48
N ARG A 604 -26.27 -47.63 26.19
CA ARG A 604 -26.18 -49.04 25.81
C ARG A 604 -27.27 -49.51 24.83
N ASP A 605 -28.33 -48.74 24.65
CA ASP A 605 -29.47 -49.13 23.81
C ASP A 605 -29.19 -48.78 22.34
N GLN A 606 -29.44 -49.74 21.43
CA GLN A 606 -29.44 -49.48 19.99
C GLN A 606 -30.84 -49.01 19.59
N LEU A 607 -30.97 -47.71 19.30
CA LEU A 607 -32.22 -47.15 18.80
C LEU A 607 -32.23 -47.16 17.25
N PRO A 608 -33.29 -47.68 16.61
CA PRO A 608 -33.39 -47.67 15.15
C PRO A 608 -33.57 -46.24 14.62
N VAL A 609 -32.87 -45.92 13.52
CA VAL A 609 -32.98 -44.62 12.83
C VAL A 609 -34.03 -44.71 11.72
N GLY A 610 -35.13 -43.97 11.86
CA GLY A 610 -36.20 -43.94 10.87
C GLY A 610 -35.86 -43.12 9.61
N LYS A 611 -36.44 -43.47 8.46
CA LYS A 611 -36.38 -42.68 7.22
C LYS A 611 -37.75 -42.07 6.89
N ILE A 612 -37.79 -40.78 6.56
CA ILE A 612 -39.02 -40.09 6.12
C ILE A 612 -39.28 -40.28 4.63
N ARG A 613 -40.56 -40.31 4.23
CA ARG A 613 -40.97 -40.21 2.82
C ARG A 613 -41.12 -38.74 2.40
N PRO A 614 -40.49 -38.31 1.29
CA PRO A 614 -40.61 -36.94 0.81
C PRO A 614 -42.07 -36.61 0.42
N GLY A 615 -42.52 -35.39 0.70
CA GLY A 615 -43.85 -34.89 0.31
C GLY A 615 -44.99 -35.11 1.31
N VAL A 616 -44.76 -35.84 2.41
CA VAL A 616 -45.76 -36.08 3.46
C VAL A 616 -45.70 -34.97 4.53
N LYS A 617 -46.86 -34.52 5.04
CA LYS A 617 -46.93 -33.60 6.18
C LYS A 617 -46.75 -34.40 7.48
N TYR A 618 -45.86 -33.94 8.35
CA TYR A 618 -45.64 -34.53 9.65
C TYR A 618 -46.12 -33.57 10.74
N SER A 619 -46.86 -34.09 11.72
CA SER A 619 -47.39 -33.36 12.87
C SER A 619 -46.61 -33.63 14.13
#